data_AF-T0ZWX2-F1
#
_entry.id   AF-T0ZWX2-F1
#
_cell.length_a   1.000
_cell.length_b   1.000
_cell.length_c   1.000
_cell.angle_alpha   90.00
_cell.angle_beta   90.00
_cell.angle_gamma   90.00
#
_symmetry.space_group_name_H-M   'P 1'
#
loop_
_entity.id
_entity.type
_entity.pdbx_description
1 polymer ?
#
loop_
_entity_poly.entity_id
_entity_poly.type
_entity_poly.pdbx_seq_one_letter_code
_entity_poly.pdbx_strand_id
1 'polypeptide(L)'
;MCAISRSGRVTRHTDSEGSLNGYRENFTNTFISVTNPITQVSTTVNGGKSTYSGIELDAQQTLHTTDYGDFSLFGNLSLNKAYFSSSFSYFGTQVNPGMPLAGVPQHLGNLGVGWKRGSWRASMNL
;
A
#
# COMPACT_ATOMS: atom_id res chain seq x y z
N MET A 1 9.27 17.36 6.88
CA MET A 1 8.75 16.66 8.07
C MET A 1 7.55 15.81 7.62
N CYS A 2 7.30 14.65 8.23
CA CYS A 2 6.14 13.80 7.92
C CYS A 2 5.30 13.66 9.20
N ALA A 3 3.98 13.81 9.08
CA ALA A 3 3.03 13.56 10.17
C ALA A 3 2.18 12.34 9.81
N ILE A 4 2.22 11.31 10.66
CA ILE A 4 1.58 10.01 10.42
C ILE A 4 0.44 9.83 11.43
N SER A 5 -0.73 9.47 10.92
CA SER A 5 -1.87 9.04 11.71
C SER A 5 -2.26 7.63 11.27
N ARG A 6 -2.30 6.69 12.20
CA ARG A 6 -2.73 5.31 11.96
C ARG A 6 -3.79 4.93 12.98
N SER A 7 -4.82 4.23 12.53
CA SER A 7 -5.85 3.63 13.38
C SER A 7 -6.10 2.23 12.85
N GLY A 8 -6.19 1.25 13.74
CA GLY A 8 -6.32 -0.12 13.30
C GLY A 8 -6.95 -1.02 14.35
N ARG A 9 -7.46 -2.15 13.90
CA ARG A 9 -7.99 -3.21 14.74
C ARG A 9 -7.40 -4.53 14.30
N VAL A 10 -6.94 -5.30 15.28
CA VAL A 10 -6.49 -6.68 15.10
C VAL A 10 -7.48 -7.59 15.82
N THR A 11 -7.83 -8.70 15.18
CA THR A 11 -8.65 -9.77 15.75
C THR A 11 -7.91 -11.09 15.59
N ARG A 12 -7.83 -11.85 16.68
CA ARG A 12 -7.17 -13.15 16.72
C ARG A 12 -8.08 -14.18 17.36
N HIS A 13 -8.18 -15.32 16.70
CA HIS A 13 -8.76 -16.57 17.17
C HIS A 13 -7.71 -17.67 16.97
N THR A 14 -7.93 -18.84 17.58
CA THR A 14 -6.99 -19.96 17.58
C THR A 14 -6.44 -20.28 16.19
N ASP A 15 -7.31 -20.29 15.18
CA ASP A 15 -6.96 -20.69 13.82
C ASP A 15 -7.09 -19.56 12.80
N SER A 16 -7.39 -18.34 13.24
CA SER A 16 -7.56 -17.19 12.34
C SER A 16 -7.06 -15.89 12.93
N GLU A 17 -6.44 -15.08 12.10
CA GLU A 17 -6.01 -13.73 12.45
C GLU A 17 -6.39 -12.80 11.31
N GLY A 18 -6.77 -11.58 11.67
CA GLY A 18 -6.93 -10.52 10.69
C GLY A 18 -6.70 -9.16 11.30
N SER A 19 -6.33 -8.21 10.44
CA SER A 19 -6.19 -6.81 10.79
C SER A 19 -6.81 -5.92 9.74
N LEU A 20 -7.43 -4.83 10.20
CA LEU A 20 -7.87 -3.74 9.37
C LEU A 20 -7.23 -2.45 9.88
N ASN A 21 -6.45 -1.80 9.03
CA ASN A 21 -5.74 -0.58 9.36
C ASN A 21 -6.16 0.53 8.39
N GLY A 22 -6.40 1.72 8.91
CA GLY A 22 -6.53 2.95 8.15
C GLY A 22 -5.37 3.88 8.47
N TYR A 23 -4.83 4.56 7.47
CA TYR A 23 -3.72 5.48 7.65
C TYR A 23 -3.88 6.77 6.86
N ARG A 24 -3.22 7.81 7.36
CA ARG A 24 -3.00 9.08 6.67
C ARG A 24 -1.62 9.63 7.02
N GLU A 25 -0.85 9.94 6.01
CA GLU A 25 0.51 10.47 6.11
C GLU A 25 0.58 11.79 5.34
N ASN A 26 0.98 12.86 6.03
CA ASN A 26 1.10 14.19 5.43
C ASN A 26 2.58 14.56 5.33
N PHE A 27 3.04 14.84 4.11
CA PHE A 27 4.43 15.19 3.82
C PHE A 27 4.55 16.69 3.57
N THR A 28 5.59 17.33 4.12
CA THR A 28 5.86 18.76 3.87
C THR A 28 6.53 19.02 2.52
N ASN A 29 7.38 18.09 2.07
CA ASN A 29 8.21 18.23 0.87
C ASN A 29 8.05 16.97 0.02
N THR A 30 7.59 17.15 -1.21
CA THR A 30 7.33 16.09 -2.19
C THR A 30 8.19 16.40 -3.40
N PHE A 31 9.23 15.61 -3.62
CA PHE A 31 10.12 15.82 -4.75
C PHE A 31 9.57 15.15 -5.99
N ILE A 32 9.55 15.88 -7.09
CA ILE A 32 9.09 15.38 -8.39
C ILE A 32 10.14 15.67 -9.45
N SER A 33 10.18 14.82 -10.47
CA SER A 33 11.01 15.05 -11.66
C SER A 33 10.17 15.72 -12.73
N VAL A 34 10.57 16.92 -13.14
CA VAL A 34 9.97 17.64 -14.26
C VAL A 34 10.94 17.63 -15.42
N THR A 35 10.49 17.10 -16.56
CA THR A 35 11.27 17.07 -17.80
C THR A 35 10.91 18.27 -18.66
N ASN A 36 11.91 19.07 -19.02
CA ASN A 36 11.72 20.14 -20.00
C ASN A 36 11.46 19.51 -21.38
N PRO A 37 10.32 19.77 -22.03
CA PRO A 37 9.98 19.11 -23.28
C PRO A 37 10.85 19.55 -24.47
N ILE A 38 11.49 20.74 -24.37
CA ILE A 38 12.36 21.29 -25.41
C ILE A 38 13.79 20.76 -25.27
N THR A 39 14.35 20.81 -24.06
CA THR A 39 15.75 20.41 -23.83
C THR A 39 15.91 18.93 -23.43
N GLN A 40 14.81 18.23 -23.13
CA GLN A 40 14.78 16.84 -22.63
C GLN A 40 15.55 16.65 -21.30
N VAL A 41 15.91 17.73 -20.62
CA VAL A 41 16.59 17.68 -19.32
C VAL A 41 15.55 17.54 -18.22
N SER A 42 15.73 16.53 -17.36
CA SER A 42 14.92 16.32 -16.17
C SER A 42 15.55 16.99 -14.95
N THR A 43 14.76 17.77 -14.23
CA THR A 43 15.16 18.40 -12.96
C THR A 43 14.26 17.92 -11.84
N THR A 44 14.84 17.54 -10.71
CA THR A 44 14.08 17.23 -9.50
C THR A 44 13.82 18.49 -8.70
N VAL A 45 12.55 18.78 -8.41
CA VAL A 45 12.11 19.97 -7.70
C VAL A 45 11.21 19.61 -6.52
N ASN A 46 11.20 20.45 -5.49
CA ASN A 46 10.26 20.32 -4.38
C ASN A 46 8.89 20.87 -4.79
N GLY A 47 7.92 19.99 -5.04
CA GLY A 47 6.53 20.30 -5.37
C GLY A 47 5.65 20.61 -4.15
N GLY A 48 6.23 20.73 -2.94
CA GLY A 48 5.50 21.09 -1.72
C GLY A 48 4.84 19.90 -1.03
N LYS A 49 3.64 20.11 -0.49
CA LYS A 49 2.97 19.16 0.40
C LYS A 49 2.19 18.10 -0.36
N SER A 50 2.17 16.88 0.18
CA SER A 50 1.33 15.79 -0.29
C SER A 50 0.67 15.05 0.87
N THR A 51 -0.42 14.34 0.57
CA THR A 51 -1.09 13.45 1.51
C THR A 51 -1.17 12.06 0.90
N TYR A 52 -0.76 11.06 1.67
CA TYR A 52 -0.99 9.66 1.41
C TYR A 52 -2.04 9.17 2.39
N SER A 53 -2.97 8.36 1.95
CA SER A 53 -3.99 7.78 2.81
C SER A 53 -4.45 6.47 2.24
N GLY A 54 -4.83 5.55 3.11
CA GLY A 54 -5.28 4.25 2.65
C GLY A 54 -5.88 3.39 3.73
N ILE A 55 -6.32 2.22 3.28
CA ILE A 55 -6.83 1.14 4.12
C ILE A 55 -6.07 -0.13 3.73
N GLU A 56 -5.63 -0.88 4.74
CA GLU A 56 -4.94 -2.15 4.62
C GLU A 56 -5.76 -3.21 5.36
N LEU A 57 -6.04 -4.31 4.69
CA LEU A 57 -6.69 -5.50 5.23
C LEU A 57 -5.74 -6.67 5.09
N ASP A 58 -5.53 -7.39 6.19
CA ASP A 58 -4.78 -8.63 6.20
C ASP A 58 -5.63 -9.71 6.88
N ALA A 59 -5.61 -10.92 6.34
CA ALA A 59 -6.31 -12.05 6.93
C ALA A 59 -5.56 -13.34 6.68
N GLN A 60 -5.58 -14.22 7.68
CA GLN A 60 -5.12 -15.59 7.57
C GLN A 60 -6.05 -16.52 8.33
N GLN A 61 -6.19 -17.75 7.82
CA GLN A 61 -6.94 -18.82 8.44
C GLN A 61 -6.26 -20.15 8.18
N THR A 62 -6.20 -21.00 9.21
CA THR A 62 -5.77 -22.39 9.09
C THR A 62 -6.96 -23.31 9.39
N LEU A 63 -7.06 -24.40 8.65
CA LEU A 63 -8.05 -25.45 8.81
C LEU A 63 -7.30 -26.74 9.11
N HIS A 64 -7.48 -27.25 10.33
CA HIS A 64 -6.85 -28.47 10.80
C HIS A 64 -7.68 -29.69 10.39
N THR A 65 -7.10 -30.60 9.60
CA THR A 65 -7.78 -31.83 9.18
C THR A 65 -6.89 -33.04 9.42
N THR A 66 -7.38 -34.01 10.19
CA THR A 66 -6.62 -35.21 10.57
C THR A 66 -6.27 -36.09 9.36
N ASP A 67 -7.20 -36.23 8.40
CA ASP A 67 -7.06 -37.18 7.29
C ASP A 67 -6.25 -36.64 6.10
N TYR A 68 -6.27 -35.32 5.92
CA TYR A 68 -5.73 -34.66 4.73
C TYR A 68 -4.60 -33.68 5.04
N GLY A 69 -4.32 -33.37 6.31
CA GLY A 69 -3.34 -32.36 6.71
C GLY A 69 -3.97 -30.98 6.91
N ASP A 70 -3.13 -30.03 7.31
CA ASP A 70 -3.53 -28.64 7.57
C ASP A 70 -3.56 -27.84 6.28
N PHE A 71 -4.62 -27.06 6.07
CA PHE A 71 -4.75 -26.10 4.98
C PHE A 71 -4.71 -24.69 5.52
N SER A 72 -3.96 -23.79 4.90
CA SER A 72 -3.90 -22.38 5.27
C SER A 72 -4.28 -21.49 4.10
N LEU A 73 -5.10 -20.47 4.34
CA LEU A 73 -5.40 -19.39 3.41
C LEU A 73 -4.89 -18.09 4.03
N PHE A 74 -4.16 -17.28 3.28
CA PHE A 74 -3.68 -15.98 3.74
C PHE A 74 -3.73 -14.97 2.61
N GLY A 75 -3.93 -13.71 2.94
CA GLY A 75 -3.92 -12.65 1.94
C GLY A 75 -3.91 -11.28 2.56
N ASN A 76 -3.56 -10.31 1.72
CA ASN A 76 -3.62 -8.89 2.04
C ASN A 76 -4.22 -8.10 0.89
N LEU A 77 -4.87 -7.00 1.21
CA LEU A 77 -5.42 -6.03 0.27
C LEU A 77 -5.12 -4.64 0.80
N SER A 78 -4.60 -3.75 -0.04
CA SER A 78 -4.44 -2.33 0.29
C SER A 78 -5.05 -1.45 -0.79
N LEU A 79 -5.71 -0.40 -0.32
CA LEU A 79 -6.26 0.67 -1.12
C LEU A 79 -5.56 1.96 -0.75
N ASN A 80 -4.77 2.49 -1.67
CA ASN A 80 -3.89 3.64 -1.42
C ASN A 80 -4.28 4.81 -2.31
N LYS A 81 -4.27 6.01 -1.75
CA LYS A 81 -4.45 7.27 -2.47
C LYS A 81 -3.33 8.22 -2.08
N ALA A 82 -2.71 8.82 -3.09
CA ALA A 82 -1.71 9.87 -2.90
C ALA A 82 -2.05 11.06 -3.77
N TYR A 83 -2.08 12.25 -3.18
CA TYR A 83 -2.41 13.50 -3.87
C TYR A 83 -1.62 14.68 -3.31
N PHE A 84 -1.41 15.69 -4.16
CA PHE A 84 -0.82 16.95 -3.73
C PHE A 84 -1.80 17.69 -2.81
N SER A 85 -1.30 18.25 -1.73
CA SER A 85 -2.09 19.08 -0.79
C SER A 85 -1.72 20.56 -0.85
N SER A 86 -0.77 20.94 -1.70
CA SER A 86 -0.45 22.32 -2.07
C SER A 86 -0.30 22.45 -3.58
N SER A 87 -0.47 23.67 -4.10
CA SER A 87 -0.13 23.97 -5.48
C SER A 87 1.38 24.17 -5.66
N PHE A 88 1.89 23.84 -6.84
CA PHE A 88 3.21 24.30 -7.28
C PHE A 88 3.20 24.55 -8.79
N SER A 89 4.10 25.42 -9.26
CA SER A 89 4.31 25.67 -10.68
C SER A 89 5.80 25.69 -10.99
N TYR A 90 6.23 24.92 -11.99
CA TYR A 90 7.61 24.88 -12.44
C TYR A 90 7.68 24.63 -13.95
N PHE A 91 8.31 25.55 -14.69
CA PHE A 91 8.50 25.44 -16.16
C PHE A 91 7.22 25.04 -16.92
N GLY A 92 6.11 25.72 -16.67
CA GLY A 92 4.82 25.45 -17.34
C GLY A 92 4.08 24.22 -16.84
N THR A 93 4.68 23.40 -15.97
CA THR A 93 3.95 22.35 -15.24
C THR A 93 3.28 22.98 -14.03
N GLN A 94 1.94 22.97 -14.04
CA GLN A 94 1.14 23.39 -12.90
C GLN A 94 0.50 22.19 -12.23
N VAL A 95 0.64 22.12 -10.91
CA VAL A 95 -0.06 21.14 -10.08
C VAL A 95 -0.89 21.87 -9.05
N ASN A 96 -2.11 21.38 -8.87
CA ASN A 96 -3.08 21.91 -7.92
C ASN A 96 -3.39 20.85 -6.84
N PRO A 97 -3.83 21.29 -5.65
CA PRO A 97 -4.29 20.38 -4.61
C PRO A 97 -5.35 19.41 -5.12
N GLY A 98 -5.25 18.16 -4.70
CA GLY A 98 -6.13 17.07 -5.14
C GLY A 98 -5.66 16.33 -6.39
N MET A 99 -4.68 16.86 -7.13
CA MET A 99 -4.08 16.11 -8.24
C MET A 99 -3.32 14.88 -7.71
N PRO A 100 -3.41 13.72 -8.39
CA PRO A 100 -2.77 12.48 -7.95
C PRO A 100 -1.25 12.56 -8.07
N LEU A 101 -0.54 11.88 -7.17
CA LEU A 101 0.90 11.64 -7.34
C LEU A 101 1.10 10.48 -8.32
N ALA A 102 1.98 10.67 -9.29
CA ALA A 102 2.33 9.63 -10.26
C ALA A 102 3.13 8.50 -9.59
N GLY A 103 2.96 7.27 -10.11
CA GLY A 103 3.76 6.11 -9.69
C GLY A 103 3.38 5.51 -8.34
N VAL A 104 2.25 5.91 -7.73
CA VAL A 104 1.74 5.30 -6.50
C VAL A 104 0.71 4.22 -6.83
N PRO A 105 0.98 2.93 -6.54
CA PRO A 105 0.01 1.86 -6.74
C PRO A 105 -1.23 2.07 -5.87
N GLN A 106 -2.41 2.12 -6.48
CA GLN A 106 -3.67 2.38 -5.78
C GLN A 106 -4.29 1.11 -5.19
N HIS A 107 -4.06 -0.02 -5.84
CA HIS A 107 -4.59 -1.32 -5.46
C HIS A 107 -3.41 -2.28 -5.41
N LEU A 108 -3.11 -2.79 -4.23
CA LEU A 108 -2.17 -3.91 -4.08
C LEU A 108 -2.90 -5.02 -3.35
N GLY A 109 -2.61 -6.24 -3.74
CA GLY A 109 -3.18 -7.40 -3.10
C GLY A 109 -2.34 -8.62 -3.36
N ASN A 110 -2.47 -9.57 -2.46
CA ASN A 110 -1.86 -10.88 -2.57
C ASN A 110 -2.79 -11.91 -1.95
N LEU A 111 -2.88 -13.08 -2.59
CA LEU A 111 -3.55 -14.25 -2.04
C LEU A 111 -2.62 -15.46 -2.07
N GLY A 112 -2.58 -16.21 -0.97
CA GLY A 112 -1.80 -17.43 -0.84
C GLY A 112 -2.56 -18.56 -0.19
N VAL A 113 -2.23 -19.77 -0.62
CA VAL A 113 -2.72 -21.02 -0.05
C VAL A 113 -1.55 -21.91 0.34
N GLY A 114 -1.69 -22.63 1.44
CA GLY A 114 -0.70 -23.57 1.95
C GLY A 114 -1.33 -24.88 2.36
N TRP A 115 -0.55 -25.93 2.28
CA TRP A 115 -0.91 -27.27 2.72
C TRP A 115 0.27 -27.93 3.44
N LYS A 116 -0.01 -28.65 4.52
CA LYS A 116 0.99 -29.38 5.30
C LYS A 116 0.45 -30.71 5.80
N ARG A 117 1.20 -31.80 5.62
CA ARG A 117 0.90 -33.11 6.22
C ARG A 117 2.19 -33.82 6.65
N GLY A 118 2.38 -33.98 7.96
CA GLY A 118 3.63 -34.51 8.51
C GLY A 118 4.83 -33.66 8.06
N SER A 119 5.79 -34.28 7.35
CA SER A 119 6.96 -33.60 6.78
C SER A 119 6.70 -32.95 5.43
N TRP A 120 5.58 -33.23 4.76
CA TRP A 120 5.24 -32.69 3.44
C TRP A 120 4.61 -31.30 3.55
N ARG A 121 4.98 -30.40 2.64
CA ARG A 121 4.47 -29.03 2.55
C ARG A 121 4.36 -28.58 1.10
N ALA A 122 3.32 -27.84 0.77
CA ALA A 122 3.14 -27.16 -0.50
C ALA A 122 2.51 -25.78 -0.26
N SER A 123 2.87 -24.79 -1.08
CA SER A 123 2.28 -23.46 -1.01
C SER A 123 2.27 -22.78 -2.38
N MET A 124 1.27 -21.93 -2.60
CA MET A 124 1.12 -21.11 -3.78
C MET A 124 0.78 -19.68 -3.35
N ASN A 125 1.24 -18.70 -4.13
CA ASN A 125 1.00 -17.27 -3.90
C ASN A 125 0.80 -16.54 -5.24
N LEU A 126 -0.08 -15.55 -5.25
CA LEU A 126 -0.50 -14.76 -6.42
C LEU A 126 -0.54 -13.27 -6.08
#